data_AF-A0A533UKI0-F1
#
_entry.id   AF-A0A533UKI0-F1
#
_cell.length_a   1.000
_cell.length_b   1.000
_cell.length_c   1.000
_cell.angle_alpha   90.00
_cell.angle_beta   90.00
_cell.angle_gamma   90.00
#
_symmetry.space_group_name_H-M   'P 1'
#
loop_
_entity.id
_entity.type
_entity.pdbx_description
1 polymer ?
#
loop_
_entity_poly.entity_id
_entity_poly.type
_entity_poly.pdbx_seq_one_letter_code
_entity_poly.pdbx_strand_id
1 'polypeptide(L)'
;MSQKNPSEGISQPPINVLFSPIDVSKKDVWTIDIIRILEILIKLLNQTGKKDYRVAGIAALSSAMIHRMKVESIFALQRAAMEKKPLGQREDIDIDLINMPYRHESTYPVTLDELLNVLENLIGSIANPSSSRRLMQFEPVEVPNFNDYFHSLEKIIGQYEELVVNKIRPTGLGSFRTIVAGLELIDVVRCFFAILFLARDTKIDLEQTEDDIIVSLVK
;
A
#
# COMPACT_ATOMS: atom_id res chain seq x y z
N MET A 1 30.56 52.08 -34.90
CA MET A 1 30.11 51.68 -33.55
C MET A 1 29.18 50.49 -33.72
N SER A 2 29.65 49.28 -33.41
CA SER A 2 28.88 48.05 -33.63
C SER A 2 27.91 47.85 -32.47
N GLN A 3 26.62 47.80 -32.75
CA GLN A 3 25.58 47.52 -31.77
C GLN A 3 25.78 46.09 -31.25
N LYS A 4 26.13 45.96 -29.97
CA LYS A 4 26.29 44.67 -29.30
C LYS A 4 24.91 44.05 -29.11
N ASN A 5 24.64 42.95 -29.81
CA ASN A 5 23.35 42.28 -29.76
C ASN A 5 23.06 41.81 -28.31
N PRO A 6 21.92 42.16 -27.70
CA PRO A 6 21.59 41.77 -26.32
C PRO A 6 21.41 40.25 -26.14
N SER A 7 21.33 39.50 -27.23
CA SER A 7 21.26 38.04 -27.25
C SER A 7 22.58 37.34 -26.87
N GLU A 8 23.72 38.02 -26.91
CA GLU A 8 25.02 37.38 -26.66
C GLU A 8 25.27 37.01 -25.19
N GLY A 9 24.61 37.70 -24.23
CA GLY A 9 24.77 37.42 -22.80
C GLY A 9 23.90 36.28 -22.27
N ILE A 10 22.76 36.00 -22.93
CA ILE A 10 21.75 35.05 -22.48
C ILE A 10 22.19 33.60 -22.77
N SER A 11 22.95 33.39 -23.85
CA SER A 11 23.43 32.08 -24.27
C SER A 11 24.75 31.66 -23.62
N GLN A 12 25.29 32.43 -22.68
CA GLN A 12 26.54 32.07 -21.99
C GLN A 12 26.29 31.15 -20.78
N PRO A 13 27.24 30.25 -20.46
CA PRO A 13 27.22 29.56 -19.19
C PRO A 13 27.32 30.59 -18.04
N PRO A 14 26.55 30.43 -16.94
CA PRO A 14 25.77 29.25 -16.56
C PRO A 14 24.31 29.24 -17.03
N ILE A 15 23.82 30.28 -17.71
CA ILE A 15 22.39 30.48 -18.01
C ILE A 15 21.91 29.57 -19.15
N ASN A 16 22.80 29.20 -20.07
CA ASN A 16 22.49 28.30 -21.19
C ASN A 16 21.80 26.99 -20.76
N VAL A 17 22.05 26.53 -19.54
CA VAL A 17 21.40 25.34 -18.95
C VAL A 17 19.87 25.49 -18.90
N LEU A 18 19.34 26.71 -18.74
CA LEU A 18 17.91 26.98 -18.74
C LEU A 18 17.28 26.97 -20.14
N PHE A 19 18.07 26.93 -21.21
CA PHE A 19 17.56 26.96 -22.59
C PHE A 19 17.79 25.64 -23.34
N SER A 20 18.59 24.73 -22.80
CA SER A 20 18.86 23.40 -23.37
C SER A 20 18.36 22.27 -22.48
N PRO A 21 17.05 21.95 -22.46
CA PRO A 21 16.49 20.89 -21.62
C PRO A 21 17.07 19.49 -21.89
N ILE A 22 17.50 19.21 -23.12
CA ILE A 22 18.11 17.93 -23.49
C ILE A 22 19.48 17.77 -22.82
N ASP A 23 20.25 18.86 -22.75
CA ASP A 23 21.59 18.87 -22.16
C ASP A 23 21.56 18.75 -20.63
N VAL A 24 20.44 19.17 -20.01
CA VAL A 24 20.18 18.94 -18.58
C VAL A 24 20.10 17.45 -18.28
N SER A 25 19.47 16.64 -19.15
CA SER A 25 19.32 15.20 -18.90
C SER A 25 20.64 14.43 -18.89
N LYS A 26 21.65 14.93 -19.60
CA LYS A 26 22.96 14.28 -19.73
C LYS A 26 23.93 14.67 -18.61
N LYS A 27 23.65 15.74 -17.87
CA LYS A 27 24.47 16.23 -16.76
C LYS A 27 23.86 15.82 -15.43
N ASP A 28 24.69 15.72 -14.40
CA ASP A 28 24.20 15.46 -13.05
C ASP A 28 23.37 16.65 -12.55
N VAL A 29 22.08 16.41 -12.33
CA VAL A 29 21.05 17.41 -12.00
C VAL A 29 21.35 18.09 -10.66
N TRP A 30 22.04 17.41 -9.76
CA TRP A 30 22.40 17.92 -8.44
C TRP A 30 23.45 19.03 -8.47
N THR A 31 24.27 19.07 -9.51
CA THR A 31 25.29 20.11 -9.70
C THR A 31 24.70 21.47 -10.11
N ILE A 32 23.43 21.50 -10.49
CA ILE A 32 22.76 22.68 -11.02
C ILE A 32 22.09 23.47 -9.89
N ASP A 33 22.61 24.67 -9.64
CA ASP A 33 22.02 25.67 -8.73
C ASP A 33 21.02 26.56 -9.49
N ILE A 34 19.76 26.14 -9.50
CA ILE A 34 18.66 26.82 -10.22
C ILE A 34 18.46 28.24 -9.70
N ILE A 35 18.56 28.42 -8.38
CA ILE A 35 18.25 29.69 -7.71
C ILE A 35 19.24 30.74 -8.20
N ARG A 36 20.53 30.41 -8.11
CA ARG A 36 21.59 31.31 -8.57
C ARG A 36 21.49 31.62 -10.06
N ILE A 37 21.17 30.62 -10.89
CA ILE A 37 21.05 30.83 -12.35
C ILE A 37 19.86 31.74 -12.67
N LEU A 38 18.71 31.54 -12.02
CA LEU A 38 17.53 32.39 -12.17
C LEU A 38 17.78 33.83 -11.70
N GLU A 39 18.50 34.02 -10.59
CA GLU A 39 18.89 35.36 -10.12
C GLU A 39 19.76 36.10 -11.15
N ILE A 40 20.73 35.41 -11.75
CA ILE A 40 21.58 36.00 -12.79
C ILE A 40 20.72 36.34 -14.03
N LEU A 41 19.80 35.46 -14.42
CA LEU A 41 18.87 35.71 -15.52
C LEU A 41 18.00 36.96 -15.26
N ILE A 42 17.43 37.09 -14.06
CA ILE A 42 16.61 38.26 -13.68
C ILE A 42 17.47 39.54 -13.71
N LYS A 43 18.69 39.49 -13.19
CA LYS A 43 19.63 40.63 -13.24
C LYS A 43 19.92 41.06 -14.68
N LEU A 44 20.17 40.11 -15.58
CA LEU A 44 20.42 40.40 -17.00
C LEU A 44 19.20 40.97 -17.72
N LEU A 45 18.01 40.40 -17.50
CA LEU A 45 16.76 40.88 -18.09
C LEU A 45 16.42 42.31 -17.61
N ASN A 46 16.71 42.63 -16.35
CA ASN A 46 16.55 43.98 -15.81
C ASN A 46 17.56 44.98 -16.40
N GLN A 47 18.80 44.55 -16.66
CA GLN A 47 19.84 45.39 -17.26
C GLN A 47 19.60 45.69 -18.75
N THR A 48 18.99 44.76 -19.48
CA THR A 48 18.71 44.92 -20.92
C THR A 48 17.49 45.78 -21.21
N GLY A 49 16.70 46.16 -20.20
CA GLY A 49 15.54 47.05 -20.32
C GLY A 49 14.36 46.49 -21.15
N LYS A 50 14.53 45.32 -21.77
CA LYS A 50 13.51 44.58 -22.53
C LYS A 50 13.22 43.27 -21.81
N LYS A 51 12.02 43.18 -21.23
CA LYS A 51 11.53 41.96 -20.59
C LYS A 51 11.00 41.02 -21.65
N ASP A 52 11.89 40.19 -22.21
CA ASP A 52 11.48 39.15 -23.16
C ASP A 52 10.79 38.00 -22.40
N TYR A 53 9.47 38.08 -22.25
CA TYR A 53 8.67 37.06 -21.55
C TYR A 53 8.81 35.66 -22.15
N ARG A 54 9.17 35.55 -23.44
CA ARG A 54 9.48 34.27 -24.09
C ARG A 54 10.67 33.57 -23.42
N VAL A 55 11.72 34.33 -23.08
CA VAL A 55 12.91 33.82 -22.40
C VAL A 55 12.55 33.36 -20.99
N ALA A 56 11.72 34.13 -20.29
CA ALA A 56 11.20 33.76 -18.97
C ALA A 56 10.35 32.49 -19.01
N GLY A 57 9.50 32.32 -20.04
CA GLY A 57 8.69 31.11 -20.22
C GLY A 57 9.54 29.85 -20.45
N ILE A 58 10.58 29.95 -21.29
CA ILE A 58 11.50 28.83 -21.52
C ILE A 58 12.29 28.50 -20.23
N ALA A 59 12.76 29.53 -19.53
CA ALA A 59 13.46 29.37 -18.25
C ALA A 59 12.57 28.76 -17.16
N ALA A 60 11.28 29.11 -17.11
CA ALA A 60 10.32 28.52 -16.19
C ALA A 60 10.06 27.04 -16.49
N LEU A 61 9.88 26.69 -17.78
CA LEU A 61 9.72 25.30 -18.22
C LEU A 61 10.94 24.46 -17.88
N SER A 62 12.14 24.93 -18.21
CA SER A 62 13.37 24.19 -17.91
C SER A 62 13.59 24.07 -16.41
N SER A 63 13.26 25.10 -15.62
CA SER A 63 13.31 25.03 -14.15
C SER A 63 12.37 23.96 -13.60
N ALA A 64 11.11 23.91 -14.07
CA ALA A 64 10.15 22.89 -13.67
C ALA A 64 10.63 21.48 -14.04
N MET A 65 11.23 21.32 -15.23
CA MET A 65 11.81 20.05 -15.67
C MET A 65 12.99 19.62 -14.80
N ILE A 66 13.88 20.54 -14.43
CA ILE A 66 15.00 20.25 -13.53
C ILE A 66 14.48 19.84 -12.14
N HIS A 67 13.48 20.54 -11.60
CA HIS A 67 12.87 20.17 -10.32
C HIS A 67 12.25 18.78 -10.36
N ARG A 68 11.52 18.45 -11.43
CA ARG A 68 10.98 17.09 -11.64
C ARG A 68 12.09 16.05 -11.60
N MET A 69 13.19 16.28 -12.32
CA MET A 69 14.32 15.37 -12.36
C MET A 69 14.99 15.19 -10.98
N LYS A 70 15.12 16.27 -10.19
CA LYS A 70 15.63 16.18 -8.81
C LYS A 70 14.72 15.29 -7.96
N VAL A 71 13.42 15.50 -8.00
CA VAL A 71 12.44 14.67 -7.28
C VAL A 71 12.53 13.20 -7.72
N GLU A 72 12.56 12.94 -9.03
CA GLU A 72 12.70 11.59 -9.58
C GLU A 72 13.99 10.90 -9.11
N SER A 73 15.11 11.64 -9.02
CA SER A 73 16.36 11.09 -8.51
C SER A 73 16.30 10.71 -7.03
N ILE A 74 15.57 11.47 -6.20
CA ILE A 74 15.34 11.12 -4.80
C ILE A 74 14.57 9.80 -4.71
N PHE A 75 13.50 9.66 -5.49
CA PHE A 75 12.71 8.42 -5.53
C PHE A 75 13.50 7.23 -6.08
N ALA A 76 14.35 7.45 -7.09
CA ALA A 76 15.22 6.41 -7.62
C ALA A 76 16.23 5.92 -6.55
N LEU A 77 16.81 6.83 -5.77
CA LEU A 77 17.68 6.49 -4.64
C LEU A 77 16.92 5.71 -3.55
N GLN A 78 15.71 6.14 -3.21
CA GLN A 78 14.85 5.44 -2.26
C GLN A 78 14.54 4.01 -2.74
N ARG A 79 14.17 3.84 -4.01
CA ARG A 79 13.86 2.53 -4.59
C ARG A 79 15.08 1.62 -4.58
N ALA A 80 16.25 2.13 -4.99
CA ALA A 80 17.50 1.38 -4.95
C ALA A 80 17.89 0.98 -3.51
N ALA A 81 17.62 1.82 -2.51
CA ALA A 81 17.83 1.48 -1.11
C ALA A 81 16.85 0.40 -0.60
N MET A 82 15.58 0.46 -1.01
CA MET A 82 14.55 -0.54 -0.67
C MET A 82 14.81 -1.91 -1.32
N GLU A 83 15.32 -1.92 -2.56
CA GLU A 83 15.72 -3.16 -3.26
C GLU A 83 16.89 -3.86 -2.58
N LYS A 84 17.83 -3.09 -1.99
CA LYS A 84 18.99 -3.63 -1.26
C LYS A 84 18.70 -4.00 0.20
N LYS A 85 17.53 -3.63 0.74
CA LYS A 85 17.17 -3.94 2.13
C LYS A 85 16.78 -5.42 2.24
N PRO A 86 17.43 -6.22 3.12
CA PRO A 86 17.06 -7.62 3.33
C PRO A 86 15.61 -7.71 3.83
N LEU A 87 14.89 -8.75 3.37
CA LEU A 87 13.45 -8.95 3.58
C LEU A 87 13.01 -8.87 5.05
N GLY A 88 13.90 -9.12 6.02
CA GLY A 88 13.60 -9.08 7.45
C GLY A 88 13.60 -7.70 8.13
N GLN A 89 13.95 -6.61 7.44
CA GLN A 89 13.92 -5.23 8.00
C GLN A 89 12.92 -4.31 7.28
N ARG A 90 11.95 -4.88 6.56
CA ARG A 90 10.80 -4.11 6.07
C ARG A 90 9.83 -4.00 7.24
N GLU A 91 9.96 -2.95 8.03
CA GLU A 91 8.86 -2.53 8.89
C GLU A 91 7.73 -2.08 7.96
N ASP A 92 6.56 -2.70 8.09
CA ASP A 92 5.33 -2.19 7.48
C ASP A 92 5.04 -0.85 8.14
N ILE A 93 5.54 0.21 7.52
CA ILE A 93 5.17 1.57 7.91
C ILE A 93 3.74 1.73 7.46
N ASP A 94 2.81 1.71 8.41
CA ASP A 94 1.41 2.00 8.18
C ASP A 94 1.30 3.49 7.83
N ILE A 95 1.37 3.79 6.54
CA ILE A 95 1.21 5.15 6.03
C ILE A 95 -0.28 5.37 5.88
N ASP A 96 -0.85 6.23 6.72
CA ASP A 96 -2.22 6.71 6.55
C ASP A 96 -2.41 7.18 5.11
N LEU A 97 -3.30 6.51 4.38
CA LEU A 97 -3.67 6.91 3.03
C LEU A 97 -4.27 8.32 3.10
N ILE A 98 -3.53 9.31 2.60
CA ILE A 98 -4.08 10.64 2.37
C ILE A 98 -5.16 10.48 1.30
N ASN A 99 -6.43 10.63 1.70
CA ASN A 99 -7.54 10.65 0.76
C ASN A 99 -7.31 11.77 -0.26
N MET A 100 -7.05 11.40 -1.52
CA MET A 100 -6.94 12.39 -2.57
C MET A 100 -8.25 13.18 -2.65
N PRO A 101 -8.20 14.52 -2.69
CA PRO A 101 -9.41 15.32 -2.80
C PRO A 101 -10.14 14.96 -4.09
N TYR A 102 -11.26 14.26 -3.96
CA TYR A 102 -12.09 13.87 -5.08
C TYR A 102 -12.93 15.08 -5.52
N ARG A 103 -12.73 15.52 -6.76
CA ARG A 103 -13.57 16.55 -7.37
C ARG A 103 -14.75 15.87 -8.06
N HIS A 104 -15.96 16.10 -7.53
CA HIS A 104 -17.18 15.70 -8.22
C HIS A 104 -17.36 16.58 -9.47
N GLU A 105 -17.11 16.01 -10.65
CA GLU A 105 -17.49 16.63 -11.92
C GLU A 105 -18.77 15.95 -12.42
N SER A 106 -19.81 16.73 -12.68
CA SER A 106 -21.08 16.20 -13.21
C SER A 106 -20.83 15.62 -14.61
N THR A 107 -20.93 14.30 -14.74
CA THR A 107 -20.64 13.56 -15.98
C THR A 107 -21.69 13.80 -17.09
N TYR A 108 -22.76 14.58 -16.84
CA TYR A 108 -23.86 14.81 -17.77
C TYR A 108 -24.19 16.32 -17.91
N PRO A 109 -24.60 16.81 -19.10
CA PRO A 109 -25.07 18.17 -19.27
C PRO A 109 -26.37 18.41 -18.48
N VAL A 110 -26.30 19.31 -17.49
CA VAL A 110 -27.41 19.63 -16.58
C VAL A 110 -28.24 20.80 -17.14
N THR A 111 -29.56 20.73 -17.03
CA THR A 111 -30.48 21.82 -17.43
C THR A 111 -30.66 22.86 -16.32
N LEU A 112 -31.10 24.09 -16.65
CA LEU A 112 -31.28 25.15 -15.66
C LEU A 112 -32.29 24.77 -14.57
N ASP A 113 -33.39 24.13 -14.95
CA ASP A 113 -34.44 23.71 -14.01
C ASP A 113 -33.94 22.64 -13.04
N GLU A 114 -33.07 21.75 -13.52
CA GLU A 114 -32.42 20.73 -12.70
C GLU A 114 -31.41 21.35 -11.72
N LEU A 115 -30.65 22.37 -12.14
CA LEU A 115 -29.79 23.15 -11.24
C LEU A 115 -30.61 23.88 -10.16
N LEU A 116 -31.75 24.46 -10.54
CA LEU A 116 -32.63 25.16 -9.59
C LEU A 116 -33.24 24.18 -8.58
N ASN A 117 -33.68 22.99 -9.03
CA ASN A 117 -34.17 21.94 -8.14
C ASN A 117 -33.09 21.43 -7.19
N VAL A 118 -31.85 21.22 -7.67
CA VAL A 118 -30.73 20.82 -6.81
C VAL A 118 -30.43 21.91 -5.79
N LEU A 119 -30.40 23.17 -6.20
CA LEU A 119 -30.17 24.31 -5.31
C LEU A 119 -31.28 24.42 -4.25
N GLU A 120 -32.54 24.28 -4.63
CA GLU A 120 -33.69 24.30 -3.72
C GLU A 120 -33.59 23.18 -2.68
N ASN A 121 -33.26 21.95 -3.12
CA ASN A 121 -33.05 20.82 -2.23
C ASN A 121 -31.85 21.03 -1.28
N LEU A 122 -30.78 21.66 -1.78
CA LEU A 122 -29.58 21.94 -0.98
C LEU A 122 -29.88 23.01 0.08
N ILE A 123 -30.59 24.09 -0.28
CA ILE A 123 -31.05 25.12 0.64
C ILE A 123 -32.02 24.52 1.67
N GLY A 124 -32.94 23.64 1.25
CA GLY A 124 -33.84 22.91 2.13
C GLY A 124 -33.09 22.01 3.13
N SER A 125 -32.03 21.32 2.68
CA SER A 125 -31.20 20.45 3.54
C SER A 125 -30.31 21.23 4.51
N ILE A 126 -29.82 22.41 4.12
CA ILE A 126 -29.05 23.32 5.01
C ILE A 126 -29.98 23.98 6.03
N ALA A 127 -31.17 24.40 5.60
CA ALA A 127 -32.15 25.05 6.48
C ALA A 127 -32.77 24.07 7.49
N ASN A 128 -32.84 22.77 7.16
CA ASN A 128 -33.36 21.72 8.04
C ASN A 128 -32.39 20.51 8.10
N PRO A 129 -31.28 20.61 8.86
CA PRO A 129 -30.23 19.59 8.88
C PRO A 129 -30.62 18.29 9.62
N SER A 130 -31.83 18.20 10.16
CA SER A 130 -32.27 17.11 11.05
C SER A 130 -32.94 15.92 10.35
N SER A 131 -33.37 16.02 9.08
CA SER A 131 -34.10 14.94 8.42
C SER A 131 -33.22 14.02 7.56
N SER A 132 -32.05 14.47 7.11
CA SER A 132 -31.15 13.72 6.21
C SER A 132 -29.93 13.15 6.92
N ARG A 133 -30.09 12.71 8.16
CA ARG A 133 -29.07 11.92 8.86
C ARG A 133 -29.61 10.56 9.29
N ARG A 134 -30.36 9.90 8.40
CA ARG A 134 -30.30 8.44 8.35
C ARG A 134 -29.00 8.08 7.64
N LEU A 135 -27.89 8.18 8.38
CA LEU A 135 -26.72 7.38 8.07
C LEU A 135 -27.25 5.97 7.85
N MET A 136 -27.09 5.42 6.64
CA MET A 136 -27.15 3.97 6.49
C MET A 136 -26.05 3.47 7.41
N GLN A 137 -26.45 3.04 8.61
CA GLN A 137 -25.60 2.26 9.48
C GLN A 137 -25.40 0.96 8.72
N PHE A 138 -24.32 0.89 7.94
CA PHE A 138 -23.73 -0.41 7.72
C PHE A 138 -23.41 -0.91 9.12
N GLU A 139 -24.10 -1.95 9.57
CA GLU A 139 -23.61 -2.68 10.73
C GLU A 139 -22.15 -3.01 10.41
N PRO A 140 -21.20 -2.59 11.27
CA PRO A 140 -19.83 -3.05 11.14
C PRO A 140 -19.91 -4.56 10.98
N VAL A 141 -19.27 -5.13 9.95
CA VAL A 141 -19.06 -6.58 9.94
C VAL A 141 -18.26 -6.86 11.21
N GLU A 142 -18.96 -7.31 12.26
CA GLU A 142 -18.33 -7.66 13.52
C GLU A 142 -17.27 -8.69 13.16
N VAL A 143 -16.01 -8.31 13.32
CA VAL A 143 -14.88 -9.22 13.12
C VAL A 143 -15.18 -10.44 13.99
N PRO A 144 -15.37 -11.63 13.39
CA PRO A 144 -15.80 -12.80 14.13
C PRO A 144 -14.84 -13.01 15.30
N ASN A 145 -15.36 -13.07 16.52
CA ASN A 145 -14.53 -13.14 17.71
C ASN A 145 -13.84 -14.52 17.73
N PHE A 146 -12.57 -14.57 17.34
CA PHE A 146 -11.83 -15.82 17.14
C PHE A 146 -11.81 -16.72 18.40
N ASN A 147 -12.02 -16.14 19.58
CA ASN A 147 -12.14 -16.86 20.84
C ASN A 147 -13.36 -17.81 20.86
N ASP A 148 -14.49 -17.40 20.28
CA ASP A 148 -15.71 -18.23 20.24
C ASP A 148 -15.49 -19.45 19.34
N TYR A 149 -14.77 -19.26 18.23
CA TYR A 149 -14.38 -20.34 17.33
C TYR A 149 -13.37 -21.29 17.98
N PHE A 150 -12.40 -20.76 18.72
CA PHE A 150 -11.39 -21.57 19.41
C PHE A 150 -12.04 -22.49 20.47
N HIS A 151 -12.96 -21.97 21.27
CA HIS A 151 -13.67 -22.76 22.27
C HIS A 151 -14.55 -23.85 21.64
N SER A 152 -15.20 -23.53 20.51
CA SER A 152 -15.98 -24.52 19.76
C SER A 152 -15.10 -25.64 19.19
N LEU A 153 -13.90 -25.29 18.72
CA LEU A 153 -12.94 -26.22 18.13
C LEU A 153 -12.31 -27.11 19.19
N GLU A 154 -11.95 -26.57 20.36
CA GLU A 154 -11.41 -27.34 21.49
C GLU A 154 -12.41 -28.39 22.01
N LYS A 155 -13.69 -28.01 22.11
CA LYS A 155 -14.75 -28.95 22.49
C LYS A 155 -14.94 -30.07 21.46
N ILE A 156 -14.85 -29.75 20.17
CA ILE A 156 -14.94 -30.74 19.09
C ILE A 156 -13.73 -31.67 19.17
N ILE A 157 -12.51 -31.12 19.27
CA ILE A 157 -11.27 -31.90 19.36
C ILE A 157 -11.26 -32.84 20.57
N GLY A 158 -11.71 -32.39 21.74
CA GLY A 158 -11.77 -33.22 22.94
C GLY A 158 -12.60 -34.51 22.77
N GLN A 159 -13.66 -34.48 21.95
CA GLN A 159 -14.44 -35.70 21.64
C GLN A 159 -13.62 -36.70 20.82
N TYR A 160 -12.84 -36.22 19.85
CA TYR A 160 -11.99 -37.08 19.03
C TYR A 160 -10.76 -37.56 19.80
N GLU A 161 -10.25 -36.79 20.77
CA GLU A 161 -9.21 -37.25 21.68
C GLU A 161 -9.66 -38.46 22.50
N GLU A 162 -10.88 -38.43 23.06
CA GLU A 162 -11.46 -39.57 23.78
C GLU A 162 -11.64 -40.79 22.87
N LEU A 163 -12.09 -40.60 21.63
CA LEU A 163 -12.22 -41.69 20.64
C LEU A 163 -10.87 -42.33 20.32
N VAL A 164 -9.83 -41.53 20.15
CA VAL A 164 -8.46 -41.99 19.89
C VAL A 164 -7.92 -42.77 21.09
N VAL A 165 -8.05 -42.23 22.31
CA VAL A 165 -7.61 -42.91 23.54
C VAL A 165 -8.35 -44.23 23.75
N ASN A 166 -9.67 -44.27 23.50
CA ASN A 166 -10.46 -45.50 23.65
C ASN A 166 -10.06 -46.60 22.65
N LYS A 167 -9.65 -46.22 21.44
CA LYS A 167 -9.16 -47.18 20.43
C LYS A 167 -7.74 -47.68 20.71
N ILE A 168 -6.89 -46.87 21.36
CA ILE A 168 -5.49 -47.22 21.65
C ILE A 168 -5.33 -47.97 22.98
N ARG A 169 -6.16 -47.68 23.99
CA ARG A 169 -6.17 -48.37 25.31
C ARG A 169 -6.10 -49.90 25.26
N PRO A 170 -6.83 -50.63 24.38
CA PRO A 170 -6.77 -52.09 24.37
C PRO A 170 -5.50 -52.68 23.74
N THR A 171 -4.81 -51.94 22.87
CA THR A 171 -3.71 -52.47 22.03
C THR A 171 -2.34 -51.89 22.44
N GLY A 172 -2.30 -50.77 23.16
CA GLY A 172 -1.06 -50.08 23.58
C GLY A 172 -0.30 -49.38 22.44
N LEU A 173 -0.54 -49.80 21.20
CA LEU A 173 -0.01 -49.29 19.94
C LEU A 173 -1.15 -49.29 18.90
N GLY A 174 -1.32 -48.18 18.17
CA GLY A 174 -2.32 -48.07 17.11
C GLY A 174 -1.77 -47.34 15.89
N SER A 175 -1.97 -47.89 14.69
CA SER A 175 -1.64 -47.15 13.46
C SER A 175 -2.74 -46.16 13.12
N PHE A 176 -2.37 -44.97 12.63
CA PHE A 176 -3.33 -43.94 12.26
C PHE A 176 -4.33 -44.44 11.22
N ARG A 177 -3.88 -45.24 10.25
CA ARG A 177 -4.77 -45.87 9.26
C ARG A 177 -5.84 -46.77 9.89
N THR A 178 -5.52 -47.50 10.95
CA THR A 178 -6.52 -48.36 11.63
C THR A 178 -7.45 -47.57 12.54
N ILE A 179 -6.97 -46.47 13.13
CA ILE A 179 -7.78 -45.55 13.94
C ILE A 179 -8.82 -44.83 13.08
N VAL A 180 -8.43 -44.46 11.86
CA VAL A 180 -9.21 -43.68 10.90
C VAL A 180 -10.10 -44.54 9.98
N ALA A 181 -9.85 -45.86 9.92
CA ALA A 181 -10.64 -46.77 9.08
C ALA A 181 -12.14 -46.67 9.39
N GLY A 182 -12.93 -46.27 8.38
CA GLY A 182 -14.39 -46.15 8.45
C GLY A 182 -14.93 -44.76 8.82
N LEU A 183 -14.08 -43.73 8.95
CA LEU A 183 -14.50 -42.35 9.20
C LEU A 183 -14.58 -41.52 7.92
N GLU A 184 -15.44 -40.50 7.90
CA GLU A 184 -15.51 -39.51 6.81
C GLU A 184 -14.27 -38.61 6.79
N LEU A 185 -13.96 -38.04 5.62
CA LEU A 185 -12.77 -37.18 5.40
C LEU A 185 -12.61 -36.07 6.44
N ILE A 186 -13.72 -35.45 6.85
CA ILE A 186 -13.70 -34.37 7.82
C ILE A 186 -13.34 -34.91 9.22
N ASP A 187 -13.84 -36.08 9.57
CA ASP A 187 -13.53 -36.73 10.83
C ASP A 187 -12.10 -37.29 10.85
N VAL A 188 -11.57 -37.71 9.70
CA VAL A 188 -10.16 -38.06 9.54
C VAL A 188 -9.26 -36.88 9.92
N VAL A 189 -9.56 -35.70 9.39
CA VAL A 189 -8.81 -34.46 9.67
C VAL A 189 -8.95 -34.06 11.14
N ARG A 190 -10.14 -34.19 11.73
CA ARG A 190 -10.36 -33.92 13.16
C ARG A 190 -9.58 -34.89 14.06
N CYS A 191 -9.55 -36.18 13.71
CA CYS A 191 -8.74 -37.19 14.39
C CYS A 191 -7.23 -36.88 14.28
N PHE A 192 -6.78 -36.39 13.12
CA PHE A 192 -5.39 -35.98 12.94
C PHE A 192 -5.03 -34.81 13.88
N PHE A 193 -5.86 -33.77 13.94
CA PHE A 193 -5.64 -32.67 14.88
C PHE A 193 -5.67 -33.14 16.33
N ALA A 194 -6.63 -33.97 16.72
CA ALA A 194 -6.69 -34.54 18.07
C ALA A 194 -5.41 -35.27 18.48
N ILE A 195 -4.82 -36.06 17.57
CA ILE A 195 -3.56 -36.77 17.83
C ILE A 195 -2.39 -35.79 18.03
N LEU A 196 -2.33 -34.71 17.25
CA LEU A 196 -1.32 -33.67 17.44
C LEU A 196 -1.48 -32.92 18.77
N PHE A 197 -2.71 -32.66 19.20
CA PHE A 197 -3.00 -32.07 20.51
C PHE A 197 -2.63 -33.02 21.67
N LEU A 198 -2.95 -34.30 21.55
CA LEU A 198 -2.55 -35.34 22.50
C LEU A 198 -1.02 -35.47 22.62
N ALA A 199 -0.30 -35.35 21.51
CA ALA A 199 1.16 -35.36 21.49
C ALA A 199 1.76 -34.10 22.12
N ARG A 200 1.17 -32.92 21.87
CA ARG A 200 1.52 -31.67 22.55
C ARG A 200 1.36 -31.79 24.07
N ASP A 201 0.28 -32.44 24.52
CA ASP A 201 -0.01 -32.70 25.92
C ASP A 201 0.83 -33.82 26.55
N THR A 202 1.78 -34.42 25.80
CA THR A 202 2.68 -35.52 26.22
C THR A 202 1.96 -36.82 26.62
N LYS A 203 0.67 -36.97 26.29
CA LYS A 203 -0.10 -38.19 26.59
C LYS A 203 0.20 -39.34 25.62
N ILE A 204 0.72 -39.01 24.44
CA ILE A 204 0.91 -39.92 23.31
C ILE A 204 2.22 -39.58 22.61
N ASP A 205 2.96 -40.60 22.18
CA ASP A 205 4.15 -40.46 21.34
C ASP A 205 3.81 -40.82 19.90
N LEU A 206 4.40 -40.09 18.97
CA LEU A 206 4.15 -40.20 17.54
C LEU A 206 5.43 -40.60 16.83
N GLU A 207 5.43 -41.80 16.27
CA GLU A 207 6.51 -42.28 15.41
C GLU A 207 6.01 -42.40 13.98
N GLN A 208 6.60 -41.64 13.06
CA GLN A 208 6.31 -41.79 11.64
C GLN A 208 7.19 -42.91 11.07
N THR A 209 6.56 -44.00 10.64
CA THR A 209 7.22 -45.10 9.94
C THR A 209 6.71 -45.13 8.51
N GLU A 210 7.60 -44.84 7.55
CA GLU A 210 7.28 -44.74 6.12
C GLU A 210 6.10 -43.79 5.85
N ASP A 211 4.98 -44.31 5.34
CA ASP A 211 3.76 -43.57 4.98
C ASP A 211 2.61 -43.71 6.00
N ASP A 212 2.91 -44.16 7.22
CA ASP A 212 1.93 -44.30 8.31
C ASP A 212 2.44 -43.71 9.64
N ILE A 213 1.49 -43.25 10.46
CA ILE A 213 1.77 -42.64 11.76
C ILE A 213 1.42 -43.67 12.83
N ILE A 214 2.42 -44.14 13.57
CA ILE A 214 2.23 -45.04 14.69
C ILE A 214 2.04 -44.19 15.95
N VAL A 215 0.95 -44.48 16.65
CA VAL A 215 0.54 -43.77 17.86
C VAL A 215 0.77 -44.72 19.04
N SER A 216 1.66 -44.35 19.96
CA SER A 216 1.94 -45.12 21.18
C SER A 216 1.55 -44.31 22.42
N LEU A 217 1.01 -44.98 23.44
CA LEU A 217 0.72 -44.31 24.71
C LEU A 217 2.02 -44.12 25.49
N VAL A 218 2.32 -42.87 25.84
CA VAL A 218 3.43 -42.56 26.77
C VAL A 218 3.01 -43.06 28.16
N LYS A 219 3.91 -43.77 28.83
CA LYS A 219 3.69 -44.32 30.17
C LYS A 219 3.98 -43.30 31.26
#